data_AF-A0A8J7YIR6-F1
#
_entry.id   AF-A0A8J7YIR6-F1
#
_cell.length_a   1.000
_cell.length_b   1.000
_cell.length_c   1.000
_cell.angle_alpha   90.00
_cell.angle_beta   90.00
_cell.angle_gamma   90.00
#
_symmetry.space_group_name_H-M   'P 1'
#
loop_
_entity.id
_entity.type
_entity.pdbx_description
1 polymer ?
#
loop_
_entity_poly.entity_id
_entity_poly.type
_entity_poly.pdbx_seq_one_letter_code
_entity_poly.pdbx_strand_id
1 'polypeptide(L)'
;MTLDELQDEMQDRYADLDDDLSVSLDRETRNELAMLSVALDPEDTDELLRRAVHMLFQSTVERGTLDFHLRSGYDCTYDEFLSGMTFDEMAGGNQFPQAQDNDDRRYQF
;
A
#
# COMPACT_ATOMS: atom_id res chain seq x y z
N MET A 1 2.10 9.00 -13.06
CA MET A 1 2.48 7.66 -13.55
C MET A 1 1.23 6.79 -13.58
N THR A 2 1.24 5.60 -14.16
CA THR A 2 0.07 4.70 -14.26
C THR A 2 0.22 3.48 -13.35
N LEU A 3 -0.85 2.67 -13.26
CA LEU A 3 -0.82 1.37 -12.59
C LEU A 3 0.28 0.44 -13.15
N ASP A 4 0.46 0.41 -14.48
CA ASP A 4 1.52 -0.39 -15.11
C ASP A 4 2.90 0.10 -14.68
N GLU A 5 3.14 1.41 -14.67
CA GLU A 5 4.40 2.00 -14.22
C GLU A 5 4.67 1.70 -12.74
N LEU A 6 3.64 1.67 -11.87
CA LEU A 6 3.78 1.24 -10.49
C LEU A 6 4.20 -0.24 -10.39
N GLN A 7 3.61 -1.11 -11.21
CA GLN A 7 3.94 -2.54 -11.20
C GLN A 7 5.38 -2.79 -11.64
N ASP A 8 5.80 -2.15 -12.74
CA ASP A 8 7.16 -2.24 -13.25
C ASP A 8 8.17 -1.74 -12.20
N GLU A 9 7.93 -0.56 -11.62
CA GLU A 9 8.83 -0.04 -10.59
C GLU A 9 8.83 -0.91 -9.32
N MET A 10 7.70 -1.45 -8.90
CA MET A 10 7.64 -2.36 -7.75
C MET A 10 8.44 -3.63 -8.01
N GLN A 11 8.33 -4.20 -9.22
CA GLN A 11 9.08 -5.38 -9.63
C GLN A 11 10.59 -5.11 -9.66
N ASP A 12 11.01 -3.97 -10.21
CA ASP A 12 12.42 -3.57 -10.22
C ASP A 12 12.96 -3.42 -8.81
N ARG A 13 12.23 -2.73 -7.92
CA ARG A 13 12.64 -2.59 -6.51
C ARG A 13 12.66 -3.90 -5.76
N TYR A 14 11.75 -4.83 -6.09
CA TYR A 14 11.76 -6.17 -5.51
C TYR A 14 12.96 -6.98 -6.00
N ALA A 15 13.33 -6.87 -7.28
CA ALA A 15 14.49 -7.55 -7.84
C ALA A 15 15.83 -7.02 -7.30
N ASP A 16 15.87 -5.76 -6.88
CA ASP A 16 17.01 -5.14 -6.21
C ASP A 16 17.17 -5.58 -4.74
N LEU A 17 16.14 -6.20 -4.13
CA LEU A 17 16.22 -6.74 -2.77
C LEU A 17 16.85 -8.13 -2.79
N ASP A 18 17.98 -8.27 -2.10
CA ASP A 18 18.58 -9.56 -1.77
C ASP A 18 17.78 -10.29 -0.68
N ASP A 19 18.08 -11.58 -0.48
CA ASP A 19 17.51 -12.39 0.60
C ASP A 19 17.88 -11.88 2.00
N ASP A 20 19.01 -11.16 2.12
CA ASP A 20 19.55 -10.62 3.37
C ASP A 20 19.71 -9.09 3.29
N LEU A 21 19.32 -8.39 4.35
CA LEU A 21 19.46 -6.93 4.46
C LEU A 21 20.33 -6.55 5.67
N SER A 22 21.51 -5.98 5.41
CA SER A 22 22.37 -5.43 6.46
C SER A 22 21.99 -3.98 6.79
N VAL A 23 21.57 -3.72 8.03
CA VAL A 23 21.12 -2.40 8.48
C VAL A 23 22.04 -1.85 9.58
N SER A 24 22.56 -0.64 9.40
CA SER A 24 23.29 0.06 10.47
C SER A 24 22.29 0.58 11.52
N LEU A 25 22.50 0.21 12.78
CA LEU A 25 21.63 0.66 13.87
C LEU A 25 22.26 1.81 14.65
N ASP A 26 21.49 2.90 14.82
CA ASP A 26 21.87 3.98 15.72
C ASP A 26 21.68 3.57 17.20
N ARG A 27 21.85 4.51 18.13
CA ARG A 27 21.75 4.22 19.57
C ARG A 27 20.31 3.99 20.03
N GLU A 28 19.37 4.77 19.52
CA GLU A 28 17.95 4.70 19.87
C GLU A 28 17.37 3.37 19.39
N THR A 29 17.56 3.06 18.11
CA THR A 29 17.09 1.78 17.52
C THR A 29 17.64 0.57 18.28
N ARG A 30 18.92 0.59 18.68
CA ARG A 30 19.50 -0.51 19.50
C ARG A 30 18.84 -0.65 20.88
N ASN A 31 18.53 0.48 21.54
CA ASN A 31 17.87 0.44 22.85
C ASN A 31 16.45 -0.10 22.75
N GLU A 32 15.69 0.35 21.75
CA GLU A 32 14.31 -0.10 21.54
C GLU A 32 14.26 -1.57 21.15
N LEU A 33 15.14 -1.99 20.24
CA LEU A 33 15.25 -3.40 19.83
C LEU A 33 15.61 -4.29 21.03
N ALA A 34 16.57 -3.86 21.87
CA ALA A 34 16.90 -4.58 23.10
C ALA A 34 15.72 -4.68 24.07
N MET A 35 14.95 -3.60 24.23
CA MET A 35 13.73 -3.62 25.07
C MET A 35 12.69 -4.59 24.52
N LEU A 36 12.48 -4.61 23.21
CA LEU A 36 11.54 -5.51 22.55
C LEU A 36 12.00 -6.97 22.64
N SER A 37 13.29 -7.25 22.46
CA SER A 37 13.85 -8.60 22.64
C SER A 37 13.62 -9.12 24.06
N VAL A 38 13.81 -8.28 25.09
CA VAL A 38 13.53 -8.67 26.47
C VAL A 38 12.04 -8.89 26.73
N ALA A 39 11.18 -8.01 26.21
CA ALA A 39 9.75 -8.05 26.48
C ALA A 39 9.02 -9.17 25.73
N LEU A 40 9.47 -9.49 24.53
CA LEU A 40 8.82 -10.43 23.63
C LEU A 40 9.54 -11.78 23.51
N ASP A 41 10.79 -11.86 23.97
CA ASP A 41 11.62 -13.07 24.00
C ASP A 41 11.60 -13.86 22.67
N PRO A 42 11.95 -13.21 21.53
CA PRO A 42 11.99 -13.89 20.24
C PRO A 42 13.18 -14.87 20.17
N GLU A 43 13.10 -15.85 19.28
CA GLU A 43 14.24 -16.76 19.03
C GLU A 43 15.42 -16.02 18.38
N ASP A 44 15.12 -15.02 17.52
CA ASP A 44 16.12 -14.17 16.88
C ASP A 44 15.62 -12.72 16.72
N THR A 45 16.54 -11.77 16.77
CA THR A 45 16.28 -10.34 16.56
C THR A 45 15.71 -10.06 15.17
N ASP A 46 16.09 -10.84 14.15
CA ASP A 46 15.60 -10.69 12.78
C ASP A 46 14.08 -10.88 12.67
N GLU A 47 13.49 -11.68 13.57
CA GLU A 47 12.03 -11.82 13.65
C GLU A 47 11.36 -10.50 14.00
N LEU A 48 11.93 -9.75 14.95
CA LEU A 48 11.41 -8.44 15.35
C LEU A 48 11.51 -7.43 14.21
N LEU A 49 12.61 -7.46 13.45
CA LEU A 49 12.79 -6.57 12.30
C LEU A 49 11.78 -6.88 11.19
N ARG A 50 11.57 -8.16 10.84
CA ARG A 50 10.53 -8.56 9.88
C ARG A 50 9.15 -8.12 10.35
N ARG A 51 8.83 -8.36 11.63
CA ARG A 51 7.55 -7.93 12.22
C ARG A 51 7.39 -6.41 12.19
N ALA A 52 8.45 -5.65 12.44
CA ALA A 52 8.41 -4.19 12.37
C ALA A 52 8.09 -3.69 10.96
N VAL A 53 8.68 -4.29 9.91
CA VAL A 53 8.36 -3.98 8.51
C VAL A 53 6.88 -4.25 8.21
N HIS A 54 6.35 -5.41 8.63
CA HIS A 54 4.94 -5.74 8.43
C HIS A 54 4.01 -4.78 9.18
N MET A 55 4.34 -4.42 10.42
CA MET A 55 3.55 -3.45 11.20
C MET A 55 3.60 -2.04 10.57
N LEU A 56 4.76 -1.61 10.07
CA LEU A 56 4.90 -0.34 9.36
C LEU A 56 4.02 -0.34 8.11
N PHE A 57 4.12 -1.37 7.27
CA PHE A 57 3.31 -1.52 6.06
C PHE A 57 1.81 -1.48 6.38
N GLN A 58 1.37 -2.34 7.31
CA GLN A 58 -0.03 -2.40 7.75
C GLN A 58 -0.53 -1.03 8.23
N SER A 59 0.23 -0.36 9.09
CA SER A 59 -0.16 0.95 9.61
C SER A 59 -0.22 2.03 8.51
N THR A 60 0.60 1.91 7.47
CA THR A 60 0.64 2.84 6.34
C THR A 60 -0.56 2.65 5.42
N VAL A 61 -0.98 1.40 5.22
CA VAL A 61 -2.22 1.04 4.50
C VAL A 61 -3.45 1.50 5.29
N GLU A 62 -3.57 1.12 6.56
CA GLU A 62 -4.73 1.42 7.41
C GLU A 62 -4.98 2.92 7.59
N ARG A 63 -3.91 3.73 7.61
CA ARG A 63 -4.02 5.20 7.71
C ARG A 63 -4.37 5.87 6.38
N GLY A 64 -4.42 5.14 5.27
CA GLY A 64 -4.56 5.69 3.92
C GLY A 64 -3.33 6.46 3.43
N THR A 65 -2.23 6.43 4.17
CA THR A 65 -0.98 7.12 3.80
C THR A 65 -0.39 6.52 2.53
N LEU A 66 -0.42 5.19 2.39
CA LEU A 66 0.06 4.53 1.18
C LEU A 66 -0.71 5.03 -0.04
N ASP A 67 -2.04 5.02 0.08
CA ASP A 67 -2.98 5.46 -0.94
C ASP A 67 -2.78 6.93 -1.35
N PHE A 68 -2.45 7.80 -0.39
CA PHE A 68 -2.11 9.19 -0.68
C PHE A 68 -0.85 9.30 -1.56
N HIS A 69 0.20 8.54 -1.23
CA HIS A 69 1.43 8.54 -2.01
C HIS A 69 1.22 7.93 -3.41
N LEU A 70 0.50 6.82 -3.51
CA LEU A 70 0.21 6.17 -4.79
C LEU A 70 -0.61 7.08 -5.70
N ARG A 71 -1.65 7.74 -5.20
CA ARG A 71 -2.42 8.70 -6.00
C ARG A 71 -1.57 9.87 -6.49
N SER A 72 -0.67 10.38 -5.65
CA SER A 72 0.18 11.52 -6.02
C SER A 72 1.28 11.15 -7.02
N GLY A 73 1.78 9.91 -7.01
CA GLY A 73 2.86 9.47 -7.90
C GLY A 73 2.37 8.77 -9.16
N TYR A 74 1.43 7.85 -8.99
CA TYR A 74 1.01 6.83 -9.97
C TYR A 74 -0.47 6.90 -10.35
N ASP A 75 -1.19 7.94 -9.91
CA ASP A 75 -2.61 8.17 -10.23
C ASP A 75 -3.48 6.93 -9.98
N CYS A 76 -3.10 6.11 -9.01
CA CYS A 76 -3.75 4.86 -8.68
C CYS A 76 -3.79 4.65 -7.17
N THR A 77 -4.50 3.60 -6.76
CA THR A 77 -4.68 3.21 -5.36
C THR A 77 -4.04 1.86 -5.09
N TYR A 78 -3.88 1.54 -3.81
CA TYR A 78 -3.43 0.22 -3.40
C TYR A 78 -4.44 -0.87 -3.77
N ASP A 79 -5.74 -0.55 -3.76
CA ASP A 79 -6.80 -1.49 -4.16
C ASP A 79 -6.73 -1.82 -5.67
N GLU A 80 -6.47 -0.82 -6.53
CA GLU A 80 -6.25 -1.04 -7.96
C GLU A 80 -5.01 -1.91 -8.20
N PHE A 81 -3.92 -1.66 -7.47
CA PHE A 81 -2.74 -2.52 -7.49
C PHE A 81 -3.04 -3.96 -7.10
N LEU A 82 -3.80 -4.19 -6.02
CA LEU A 82 -4.21 -5.52 -5.59
C LEU A 82 -5.12 -6.23 -6.61
N SER A 83 -5.99 -5.48 -7.28
CA SER A 83 -6.90 -6.03 -8.29
C SER A 83 -6.22 -6.29 -9.64
N GLY A 84 -5.06 -5.67 -9.89
CA GLY A 84 -4.34 -5.72 -11.17
C GLY A 84 -5.03 -4.94 -12.30
N MET A 85 -6.01 -4.09 -11.98
CA MET A 85 -6.75 -3.28 -12.94
C MET A 85 -7.22 -1.98 -12.30
N THR A 86 -7.47 -0.95 -13.11
CA THR A 86 -7.96 0.35 -12.64
C THR A 86 -9.46 0.31 -12.31
N PHE A 87 -9.94 1.27 -11.51
CA PHE A 87 -11.38 1.39 -11.23
C PHE A 87 -12.23 1.61 -12.48
N ASP A 88 -11.71 2.35 -13.47
CA ASP A 88 -12.41 2.58 -14.75
C ASP A 88 -12.59 1.28 -15.55
N GLU A 89 -11.59 0.39 -15.49
CA GLU A 89 -11.65 -0.93 -16.10
C GLU A 89 -12.58 -1.88 -15.33
N MET A 90 -12.56 -1.83 -13.99
CA MET A 90 -13.47 -2.62 -13.15
C MET A 90 -14.93 -2.20 -13.32
N ALA A 91 -15.18 -0.90 -13.50
CA ALA A 91 -16.51 -0.34 -13.77
C ALA A 91 -17.00 -0.58 -15.21
N GLY A 92 -16.22 -1.32 -16.03
CA GLY A 92 -16.63 -1.73 -17.37
C GLY A 92 -16.58 -0.61 -18.42
N GLY A 93 -15.80 0.45 -18.19
CA GLY A 93 -15.62 1.55 -19.13
C GLY A 93 -16.93 2.29 -19.43
N ASN A 94 -17.24 3.33 -18.65
CA ASN A 94 -18.30 4.29 -18.95
C ASN A 94 -19.72 3.70 -19.15
N GLN A 95 -20.05 2.59 -18.49
CA GLN A 95 -21.41 1.98 -18.51
C GLN A 95 -22.37 2.54 -17.45
N PHE A 96 -22.13 3.75 -16.95
CA PHE A 96 -23.23 4.53 -16.37
C PHE A 96 -23.88 5.32 -17.50
N PRO A 97 -25.14 5.05 -17.87
CA PRO A 97 -25.92 6.02 -18.61
C PRO A 97 -25.80 7.34 -17.85
N GLN A 98 -25.22 8.35 -18.49
CA GLN A 98 -25.28 9.72 -17.98
C GLN A 98 -26.73 9.98 -17.57
N ALA A 99 -26.91 10.70 -16.47
CA ALA A 99 -28.20 11.13 -15.95
C ALA A 99 -28.94 12.12 -16.90
N GLN A 100 -28.86 11.94 -18.22
CA GLN A 100 -29.67 12.62 -19.23
C GLN A 100 -31.06 11.99 -19.40
N ASP A 101 -31.29 10.76 -18.92
CA ASP A 101 -32.62 10.10 -18.99
C ASP A 101 -33.46 10.21 -17.69
N ASN A 102 -33.08 11.07 -16.73
CA ASN A 102 -33.84 11.28 -15.48
C ASN A 102 -34.43 12.70 -15.35
N ASP A 103 -34.77 13.35 -16.46
CA ASP A 103 -35.52 14.62 -16.42
C ASP A 103 -37.03 14.43 -16.10
N ASP A 104 -37.57 13.22 -16.21
CA ASP A 104 -39.03 12.96 -16.11
C ASP A 104 -39.55 12.54 -14.72
N ARG A 105 -38.72 12.55 -13.67
CA ARG A 105 -39.17 12.12 -12.31
C ARG A 105 -39.06 13.19 -11.22
N ARG A 106 -38.93 14.47 -11.59
CA ARG A 106 -39.15 15.59 -10.66
C ARG A 106 -40.63 15.96 -10.65
N TYR A 107 -41.35 15.53 -9.61
CA TYR A 107 -42.75 15.84 -9.27
C TYR A 107 -43.84 14.98 -9.94
N GLN A 108 -44.28 13.95 -9.20
CA GLN A 108 -45.70 13.61 -9.12
C GLN A 108 -46.08 13.52 -7.63
N PHE A 109 -47.17 14.22 -7.28
CA PHE A 109 -47.73 14.37 -5.94
C PHE A 109 -48.49 13.11 -5.49
#